data_AF-A0A1V1UFP2-F1
#
_entry.id   AF-A0A1V1UFP2-F1
#
_cell.length_a   1.000
_cell.length_b   1.000
_cell.length_c   1.000
_cell.angle_alpha   90.00
_cell.angle_beta   90.00
_cell.angle_gamma   90.00
#
_symmetry.space_group_name_H-M   'P 1'
#
loop_
_entity.id
_entity.type
_entity.pdbx_description
1 polymer ?
#
loop_
_entity_poly.entity_id
_entity_poly.type
_entity_poly.pdbx_seq_one_letter_code
_entity_poly.pdbx_strand_id
1 'polypeptide(L)' 'MNLNQCEPNREIHDLVLRERHLAVSEREWKHRLRGYGYAIRDTAEGRFVTSLLKGAPLCRLS' A
#
# COMPACT_ATOMS: atom_id res chain seq x y z
N MET A 1 8.01 -9.69 -24.46
CA MET A 1 6.87 -9.42 -23.55
C MET A 1 7.12 -10.21 -22.28
N ASN A 2 7.46 -9.55 -21.17
CA ASN A 2 7.96 -10.24 -19.97
C ASN A 2 6.83 -10.37 -18.94
N LEU A 3 6.36 -11.61 -18.74
CA LEU A 3 5.34 -12.02 -17.79
C LEU A 3 5.93 -12.18 -16.38
N ASN A 4 6.47 -11.11 -15.78
CA ASN A 4 7.10 -11.17 -14.45
C ASN A 4 6.95 -9.87 -13.65
N GLN A 5 5.74 -9.53 -13.22
CA GLN A 5 5.54 -8.52 -12.17
C GLN A 5 4.61 -9.08 -11.08
N CYS A 6 5.11 -10.09 -10.37
CA CYS A 6 4.64 -10.48 -9.04
C CYS A 6 5.75 -10.23 -7.99
N GLU A 7 6.69 -9.33 -8.30
CA GLU A 7 7.53 -8.77 -7.24
C GLU A 7 6.62 -7.84 -6.41
N PRO A 8 6.54 -8.00 -5.08
CA PRO A 8 5.93 -6.97 -4.25
C PRO A 8 6.67 -5.69 -4.60
N ASN A 9 5.94 -4.71 -5.14
CA ASN A 9 6.53 -3.51 -5.69
C ASN A 9 7.27 -2.79 -4.54
N ARG A 10 8.56 -3.08 -4.39
CA ARG A 10 9.32 -2.88 -3.13
C ARG A 10 9.38 -1.41 -2.77
N GLU A 11 9.41 -0.57 -3.79
CA GLU A 11 9.29 0.88 -3.70
C GLU A 11 7.96 1.32 -3.06
N ILE A 12 6.84 0.70 -3.44
CA ILE A 12 5.51 0.97 -2.86
C ILE A 12 5.46 0.48 -1.42
N HIS A 13 6.00 -0.71 -1.16
CA HIS A 13 6.04 -1.27 0.19
C HIS A 13 6.88 -0.39 1.14
N ASP A 14 8.08 0.01 0.72
CA ASP A 14 8.98 0.85 1.50
C ASP A 14 8.40 2.26 1.70
N LEU A 15 7.74 2.83 0.69
CA LEU A 15 7.01 4.09 0.81
C LEU A 15 5.89 3.96 1.86
N VAL A 16 5.09 2.90 1.77
CA VAL A 16 3.95 2.69 2.67
C VAL A 16 4.39 2.50 4.12
N LEU A 17 5.47 1.74 4.35
CA LEU A 17 6.05 1.55 5.67
C LEU A 17 6.75 2.79 6.21
N ARG A 18 7.45 3.57 5.36
CA ARG A 18 8.02 4.86 5.74
C ARG A 18 6.94 5.82 6.22
N GLU A 19 5.87 5.99 5.45
CA GLU A 19 4.74 6.85 5.84
C GLU A 19 4.04 6.34 7.11
N ARG A 20 4.02 5.02 7.34
CA ARG A 20 3.50 4.44 8.59
C ARG A 20 4.32 4.86 9.80
N HIS A 21 5.64 4.91 9.66
CA HIS A 21 6.56 5.30 10.72
C HIS A 21 6.49 6.80 11.04
N LEU A 22 6.22 7.63 10.04
CA LEU A 22 6.11 9.09 10.20
C LEU A 22 4.74 9.56 10.73
N ALA A 23 3.69 8.78 10.50
CA ALA A 23 2.33 9.13 10.89
C ALA A 23 2.09 8.90 12.39
N VAL A 24 1.46 9.87 13.05
CA VAL A 24 1.13 9.76 14.49
C VAL A 24 -0.12 8.91 14.74
N SER A 25 -0.88 8.57 13.71
CA SER A 25 -2.06 7.70 13.80
C SER A 25 -2.31 6.91 12.52
N GLU A 26 -3.07 5.82 12.61
CA GLU A 26 -3.52 5.08 11.41
C GLU A 26 -4.36 5.94 10.47
N ARG A 27 -5.17 6.85 11.01
CA ARG A 27 -5.98 7.79 10.21
C ARG A 27 -5.09 8.73 9.41
N GLU A 28 -4.07 9.32 10.04
CA GLU A 28 -3.12 10.19 9.36
C GLU A 28 -2.35 9.41 8.29
N TRP A 29 -1.88 8.21 8.61
CA TRP A 29 -1.20 7.34 7.67
C TRP A 29 -2.07 7.06 6.43
N LYS A 30 -3.31 6.60 6.63
CA LYS A 30 -4.28 6.37 5.54
C LYS A 30 -4.59 7.66 4.76
N HIS A 31 -4.52 8.83 5.39
CA HIS A 31 -4.70 10.12 4.71
C HIS A 31 -3.48 10.46 3.84
N ARG A 32 -2.25 10.29 4.35
CA ARG A 32 -1.01 10.47 3.59
C ARG A 32 -0.97 9.59 2.34
N LEU A 33 -1.30 8.32 2.48
CA LEU A 33 -1.31 7.36 1.36
C LEU A 33 -2.29 7.74 0.24
N ARG A 34 -3.43 8.38 0.57
CA ARG A 34 -4.37 8.87 -0.43
C ARG A 34 -3.75 9.94 -1.34
N GLY A 35 -2.84 10.77 -0.82
CA GLY A 35 -2.09 11.74 -1.62
C GLY A 35 -1.22 11.09 -2.69
N TYR A 36 -0.78 9.86 -2.47
CA TYR A 36 -0.01 9.06 -3.42
C TYR A 36 -0.90 8.17 -4.32
N GLY A 37 -2.23 8.21 -4.16
CA GLY A 37 -3.15 7.35 -4.90
C GLY A 37 -3.22 5.92 -4.37
N TYR A 38 -2.81 5.68 -3.12
CA TYR A 38 -2.87 4.37 -2.47
C TYR A 38 -3.89 4.34 -1.33
N ALA A 39 -4.40 3.15 -1.03
CA ALA A 39 -5.24 2.89 0.12
C ALA A 39 -4.80 1.61 0.84
N ILE A 40 -5.14 1.52 2.12
CA ILE A 40 -4.95 0.31 2.92
C ILE A 40 -6.29 -0.38 3.07
N ARG A 41 -6.34 -1.67 2.73
CA ARG A 41 -7.48 -2.53 2.95
C ARG A 41 -7.09 -3.63 3.92
N ASP A 42 -7.75 -3.62 5.07
CA ASP A 42 -7.67 -4.68 6.06
C ASP A 42 -8.62 -5.81 5.62
N THR A 43 -8.10 -7.04 5.54
CA THR A 43 -8.87 -8.26 5.18
C THR A 43 -8.55 -9.37 6.16
N ALA A 44 -9.35 -10.45 6.17
CA ALA A 44 -9.09 -11.61 7.02
C ALA A 44 -7.71 -12.26 6.75
N GLU A 45 -7.18 -12.12 5.54
CA GLU A 45 -5.87 -12.64 5.10
C GLU A 45 -4.69 -11.70 5.42
N GLY A 46 -4.99 -10.54 6.01
CA GLY A 46 -4.02 -9.52 6.36
C GLY A 46 -4.30 -8.18 5.69
N ARG A 47 -3.29 -7.31 5.71
CA ARG A 47 -3.40 -5.94 5.26
C ARG A 47 -2.81 -5.78 3.86
N PHE A 48 -3.55 -5.14 2.97
CA PHE A 48 -3.13 -4.95 1.58
C PHE A 48 -3.11 -3.48 1.20
N VAL A 49 -2.11 -3.10 0.41
CA VAL A 49 -2.06 -1.82 -0.30
C VAL A 49 -2.83 -1.98 -1.61
N THR A 50 -3.76 -1.08 -1.87
CA THR A 50 -4.54 -1.02 -3.12
C THR A 50 -4.27 0.30 -3.84
N SER A 51 -4.32 0.26 -5.17
CA SER A 51 -4.35 1.49 -5.97
C SER A 51 -5.76 2.09 -5.92
N LEU A 52 -5.88 3.38 -5.60
CA LEU A 52 -7.15 4.09 -5.71
C LEU A 52 -7.60 4.28 -7.16
N LEU A 53 -6.65 4.45 -8.08
CA LEU A 53 -6.94 4.64 -9.50
C LEU A 53 -7.43 3.35 -10.17
N LYS A 54 -6.82 2.21 -9.84
CA LYS A 54 -7.13 0.92 -10.48
C LYS A 54 -8.06 0.02 -9.65
N GLY A 55 -8.28 0.33 -8.38
CA GLY A 55 -9.05 -0.50 -7.44
C GLY A 55 -8.42 -1.88 -7.14
N ALA A 56 -7.25 -2.18 -7.70
CA ALA A 56 -6.59 -3.48 -7.60
C ALA A 56 -5.62 -3.54 -6.41
N PRO A 57 -5.48 -4.71 -5.75
CA PRO A 57 -4.43 -4.94 -4.77
C PRO A 57 -3.05 -4.90 -5.44
N LEU A 58 -2.11 -4.21 -4.81
CA LEU A 58 -0.74 -4.03 -5.28
C LEU A 58 0.24 -4.90 -4.49
N CYS A 59 0.16 -4.86 -3.15
CA CYS A 59 1.03 -5.66 -2.29
C CYS A 59 0.39 -5.94 -0.93
N ARG A 60 0.83 -7.02 -0.28
CA ARG A 60 0.49 -7.33 1.12
C ARG A 60 1.51 -6.67 2.04
N LEU A 61 1.03 -6.09 3.14
CA LEU A 61 1.84 -5.68 4.28
C LEU A 61 1.80 -6.85 5.27
N SER A 62 2.83 -7.70 5.24
CA SER A 62 3.03 -8.78 6.22
C SER A 62 4.17 -8.46 7.16
#